data_AF-A0ABD2NM79-F1
#
_entry.id   AF-A0ABD2NM79-F1
#
_cell.length_a   1.000
_cell.length_b   1.000
_cell.length_c   1.000
_cell.angle_alpha   90.00
_cell.angle_beta   90.00
_cell.angle_gamma   90.00
#
_symmetry.space_group_name_H-M   'P 1'
#
loop_
_entity.id
_entity.type
_entity.pdbx_description
1 polymer ?
#
loop_
_entity_poly.entity_id
_entity_poly.type
_entity_poly.pdbx_seq_one_letter_code
_entity_poly.pdbx_strand_id
1 'polypeptide(L)'
;MKCLIKEIETTFWKIARLKKEIRDIQRQAYDLLPELQVENFVNHQYPYFKNLEREISINQEKKLNFLRESQANIRVKVNKEWVFNCTDIQLPSKVQNTLALGPKFSIPLEKKDVPLVNIITDVESISLSEEDEDQQLKKKRYMH
;
A
#
# COMPACT_ATOMS: atom_id res chain seq x y z
N MET A 1 -1.50 4.60 5.48
CA MET A 1 -2.66 4.97 6.34
C MET A 1 -3.25 6.34 6.03
N LYS A 2 -2.47 7.39 5.74
CA LYS A 2 -3.00 8.75 5.45
C LYS A 2 -3.98 8.84 4.26
N CYS A 3 -3.77 8.08 3.18
CA CYS A 3 -4.69 8.08 2.03
C CYS A 3 -6.08 7.52 2.37
N LEU A 4 -6.16 6.44 3.14
CA LEU A 4 -7.43 5.80 3.52
C LEU A 4 -8.30 6.74 4.37
N ILE A 5 -7.68 7.47 5.30
CA ILE A 5 -8.37 8.48 6.12
C ILE A 5 -8.96 9.58 5.22
N LYS A 6 -8.22 10.02 4.20
CA LYS A 6 -8.68 11.05 3.27
C LYS A 6 -9.85 10.59 2.39
N GLU A 7 -9.83 9.33 1.95
CA GLU A 7 -10.93 8.72 1.22
C GLU A 7 -12.20 8.61 2.07
N ILE A 8 -12.04 8.22 3.35
CA ILE A 8 -13.15 8.17 4.32
C ILE A 8 -13.75 9.56 4.52
N GLU A 9 -12.92 10.57 4.79
CA GLU A 9 -13.36 11.98 4.94
C GLU A 9 -14.11 12.48 3.71
N THR A 10 -13.57 12.23 2.51
CA THR A 10 -14.19 12.64 1.24
C THR A 10 -15.54 11.98 1.06
N THR A 11 -15.65 10.71 1.46
CA THR A 11 -16.91 9.95 1.38
C THR A 11 -17.96 10.52 2.34
N PHE A 12 -17.59 10.82 3.59
CA PHE A 12 -18.49 11.48 4.54
C PHE A 12 -18.98 12.84 4.05
N TRP A 13 -18.07 13.63 3.46
CA TRP A 13 -18.44 14.92 2.88
C TRP A 13 -19.45 14.76 1.74
N LYS A 14 -19.24 13.80 0.83
CA LYS A 14 -20.18 13.50 -0.26
C LYS A 14 -21.56 13.08 0.27
N ILE A 15 -21.60 12.23 1.30
CA ILE A 15 -22.85 11.81 1.94
C ILE A 15 -23.58 13.02 2.56
N ALA A 16 -22.85 13.87 3.28
CA ALA A 16 -23.44 15.06 3.90
C ALA A 16 -24.00 16.03 2.85
N ARG A 17 -23.29 16.21 1.74
CA ARG A 17 -23.74 17.02 0.61
C ARG A 17 -25.02 16.46 -0.02
N LEU A 18 -25.06 15.16 -0.35
CA LEU A 18 -26.23 14.52 -0.93
C LEU A 18 -27.45 14.61 0.00
N LYS A 19 -27.27 14.45 1.31
CA LYS A 19 -28.34 14.66 2.29
C LYS A 19 -28.90 16.08 2.27
N LYS A 20 -28.05 17.08 2.03
CA LYS A 20 -28.48 18.47 1.89
C LYS A 20 -29.28 18.65 0.60
N GLU A 21 -28.76 18.18 -0.53
CA GLU A 21 -29.43 18.27 -1.83
C GLU A 21 -30.83 17.60 -1.81
N ILE A 22 -30.96 16.44 -1.16
CA ILE A 22 -32.26 15.77 -0.99
C ILE A 22 -33.24 16.65 -0.21
N ARG A 23 -32.82 17.26 0.91
CA ARG A 23 -33.69 18.14 1.70
C ARG A 23 -34.10 19.38 0.91
N ASP A 24 -33.18 19.95 0.15
CA ASP A 24 -33.44 21.13 -0.67
C ASP A 24 -34.47 20.80 -1.77
N ILE A 25 -34.34 19.64 -2.42
CA ILE A 25 -35.30 19.15 -3.42
C ILE A 25 -36.67 18.85 -2.78
N GLN A 26 -36.69 18.20 -1.61
CA GLN A 26 -37.94 17.95 -0.89
C GLN A 26 -38.66 19.26 -0.56
N ARG A 27 -37.92 20.25 -0.05
CA ARG A 27 -38.47 21.58 0.23
C ARG A 27 -39.07 22.22 -1.03
N GLN A 28 -38.31 22.21 -2.14
CA GLN A 28 -38.81 22.74 -3.43
C GLN A 28 -40.06 21.98 -3.91
N ALA A 29 -40.13 20.67 -3.69
CA ALA A 29 -41.30 19.88 -4.05
C ALA A 29 -42.53 20.30 -3.22
N TYR A 30 -42.39 20.50 -1.90
CA TYR A 30 -43.47 21.01 -1.06
C TYR A 30 -43.87 22.45 -1.38
N ASP A 31 -42.94 23.28 -1.85
CA ASP A 31 -43.23 24.66 -2.28
C ASP A 31 -44.01 24.71 -3.61
N LEU A 32 -43.85 23.70 -4.48
CA LEU A 32 -44.40 23.69 -5.84
C LEU A 32 -45.60 22.76 -6.05
N LEU A 33 -45.74 21.72 -5.21
CA LEU A 33 -46.73 20.66 -5.38
C LEU A 33 -47.63 20.54 -4.13
N PRO A 34 -48.88 20.08 -4.28
CA PRO A 34 -49.74 19.77 -3.15
C PRO A 34 -49.09 18.75 -2.22
N GLU A 35 -49.15 19.01 -0.92
CA GLU A 35 -48.52 18.20 0.15
C GLU A 35 -48.80 16.71 0.00
N LEU A 36 -50.06 16.33 -0.24
CA LEU A 36 -50.49 14.95 -0.43
C LEU A 36 -49.78 14.24 -1.60
N GLN A 37 -49.46 14.95 -2.68
CA GLN A 37 -48.76 14.36 -3.83
C GLN A 37 -47.29 14.10 -3.51
N VAL A 38 -46.65 15.03 -2.79
CA VAL A 38 -45.26 14.90 -2.34
C VAL A 38 -45.15 13.75 -1.34
N GLU A 39 -46.05 13.66 -0.37
CA GLU A 39 -46.08 12.57 0.60
C GLU A 39 -46.31 11.21 -0.06
N ASN A 40 -47.27 11.11 -0.98
CA ASN A 40 -47.53 9.86 -1.71
C ASN A 40 -46.30 9.41 -2.51
N PHE A 41 -45.59 10.33 -3.13
CA PHE A 41 -44.35 10.05 -3.84
C PHE A 41 -43.26 9.55 -2.89
N VAL A 42 -43.01 10.27 -1.79
CA VAL A 42 -41.99 9.88 -0.79
C VAL A 42 -42.32 8.51 -0.19
N ASN A 43 -43.59 8.27 0.15
CA ASN A 43 -44.05 7.01 0.73
C ASN A 43 -43.96 5.83 -0.26
N HIS A 44 -44.11 6.07 -1.57
CA HIS A 44 -43.87 5.04 -2.58
C HIS A 44 -42.39 4.73 -2.78
N GLN A 45 -41.53 5.74 -2.71
CA GLN A 45 -40.10 5.59 -2.96
C GLN A 45 -39.35 5.00 -1.74
N TYR A 46 -39.81 5.31 -0.53
CA TYR A 46 -39.13 4.91 0.71
C TYR A 46 -38.91 3.40 0.86
N PRO A 47 -39.91 2.51 0.63
CA PRO A 47 -39.70 1.07 0.70
C PRO A 47 -38.66 0.55 -0.31
N TYR A 48 -38.66 1.10 -1.53
CA TYR A 48 -37.71 0.73 -2.57
C TYR A 48 -36.27 1.05 -2.15
N PHE A 49 -36.02 2.29 -1.75
CA PHE A 49 -34.68 2.71 -1.32
C PHE A 49 -34.22 2.01 -0.04
N LYS A 50 -35.13 1.73 0.90
CA LYS A 50 -34.82 0.97 2.11
C LYS A 50 -34.41 -0.47 1.79
N ASN A 51 -35.02 -1.10 0.79
CA ASN A 51 -34.63 -2.43 0.34
C ASN A 51 -33.24 -2.39 -0.34
N LEU A 52 -33.00 -1.40 -1.19
CA LEU A 52 -31.71 -1.21 -1.84
C LEU A 52 -30.58 -0.98 -0.82
N GLU A 53 -30.81 -0.15 0.21
CA GLU A 53 -29.84 0.07 1.29
C GLU A 53 -29.51 -1.23 2.03
N ARG A 54 -30.51 -2.07 2.29
CA ARG A 54 -30.31 -3.38 2.91
C ARG A 54 -29.47 -4.30 2.03
N GLU A 55 -29.77 -4.39 0.74
CA GLU A 55 -29.00 -5.21 -0.20
C GLU A 55 -27.54 -4.78 -0.30
N ILE A 56 -27.29 -3.47 -0.40
CA ILE A 56 -25.94 -2.92 -0.42
C ILE A 56 -25.22 -3.29 0.87
N SER A 57 -25.87 -3.10 2.03
CA SER A 57 -25.26 -3.38 3.34
C SER A 57 -24.87 -4.85 3.49
N ILE A 58 -25.77 -5.77 3.13
CA ILE A 58 -25.49 -7.21 3.13
C ILE A 58 -24.32 -7.54 2.20
N ASN A 59 -24.26 -6.93 1.02
CA ASN A 59 -23.20 -7.20 0.06
C ASN A 59 -21.84 -6.67 0.54
N GLN A 60 -21.81 -5.51 1.18
CA GLN A 60 -20.60 -4.96 1.78
C GLN A 60 -20.13 -5.78 2.98
N GLU A 61 -21.05 -6.25 3.83
CA GLU A 61 -20.74 -7.14 4.95
C GLU A 61 -20.12 -8.45 4.45
N LYS A 62 -20.71 -9.08 3.42
CA LYS A 62 -20.14 -10.28 2.78
C LYS A 62 -18.73 -10.04 2.25
N LYS A 63 -18.49 -8.93 1.55
CA LYS A 63 -17.15 -8.56 1.07
C LYS A 63 -16.16 -8.39 2.22
N LEU A 64 -16.58 -7.73 3.29
CA LEU A 64 -15.74 -7.48 4.44
C LEU A 64 -15.39 -8.77 5.18
N ASN A 65 -16.36 -9.67 5.35
CA ASN A 65 -16.13 -10.99 5.95
C ASN A 65 -15.21 -11.85 5.08
N PHE A 66 -15.43 -11.88 3.76
CA PHE A 66 -14.51 -12.53 2.82
C PHE A 66 -13.08 -11.97 2.91
N LEU A 67 -12.92 -10.66 3.05
CA LEU A 67 -11.60 -10.04 3.22
C LEU A 67 -10.96 -10.43 4.56
N ARG A 68 -11.73 -10.50 5.65
CA ARG A 68 -11.24 -10.96 6.96
C ARG A 68 -10.77 -12.41 6.91
N GLU A 69 -11.56 -13.28 6.27
CA GLU A 69 -11.27 -14.70 6.12
C GLU A 69 -10.09 -14.95 5.16
N SER A 70 -10.00 -14.18 4.08
CA SER A 70 -8.88 -14.28 3.12
C SER A 70 -7.58 -13.66 3.65
N GLN A 71 -7.65 -12.62 4.48
CA GLN A 71 -6.47 -12.07 5.16
C GLN A 71 -5.85 -13.05 6.15
N ALA A 72 -6.63 -13.95 6.77
CA ALA A 72 -6.11 -15.03 7.59
C ALA A 72 -5.23 -16.03 6.81
N ASN A 73 -5.33 -16.04 5.48
CA ASN A 73 -4.60 -16.93 4.58
C ASN A 73 -3.66 -16.22 3.59
N ILE A 74 -3.30 -14.95 3.81
CA ILE A 74 -2.19 -14.32 3.07
C ILE A 74 -0.89 -14.96 3.57
N ARG A 75 -0.62 -16.18 3.08
CA ARG A 75 0.72 -16.75 3.07
C ARG A 75 1.52 -15.87 2.15
N VAL A 76 2.25 -14.91 2.71
CA VAL A 76 3.22 -14.15 1.91
C VAL A 76 4.14 -15.18 1.27
N LYS A 77 4.19 -15.20 -0.07
CA LYS A 77 5.01 -16.15 -0.81
C LYS A 77 6.46 -15.73 -0.65
N VAL A 78 7.10 -16.25 0.39
CA VAL A 78 8.51 -16.01 0.69
C VAL A 78 9.35 -16.72 -0.36
N ASN A 79 10.17 -15.98 -1.12
CA ASN A 79 11.16 -16.57 -2.00
C ASN A 79 12.55 -16.42 -1.39
N LYS A 80 13.14 -17.53 -0.95
CA LYS A 80 14.48 -17.56 -0.35
C LYS A 80 15.59 -17.29 -1.37
N GLU A 81 15.31 -17.41 -2.66
CA GLU A 81 16.29 -17.18 -3.74
C GLU A 81 16.51 -15.70 -4.05
N TRP A 82 15.67 -14.81 -3.53
CA TRP A 82 15.82 -13.36 -3.77
C TRP A 82 17.01 -12.72 -3.06
N VAL A 83 17.59 -13.41 -2.08
CA VAL A 83 18.65 -12.86 -1.24
C VAL A 83 19.75 -13.89 -1.14
N PHE A 84 20.90 -13.56 -1.70
CA PHE A 84 22.11 -14.34 -1.57
C PHE A 84 23.03 -13.66 -0.55
N ASN A 85 23.40 -14.38 0.51
CA ASN A 85 24.33 -13.86 1.51
C ASN A 85 25.76 -14.17 1.04
N CYS A 86 26.48 -13.15 0.57
CA CYS A 86 27.87 -13.27 0.13
C CYS A 86 28.88 -13.32 1.29
N THR A 87 28.41 -13.34 2.55
CA THR A 87 29.28 -13.30 3.74
C THR A 87 29.10 -14.57 4.58
N ASP A 88 30.14 -14.92 5.34
CA ASP A 88 30.09 -16.05 6.30
C ASP A 88 29.27 -15.73 7.56
N ILE A 89 28.75 -14.50 7.67
CA ILE A 89 27.94 -14.06 8.80
C ILE A 89 26.49 -14.51 8.58
N GLN A 90 25.96 -15.34 9.48
CA GLN A 90 24.55 -15.74 9.40
C GLN A 90 23.60 -14.56 9.65
N LEU A 91 22.71 -14.31 8.70
CA LEU A 91 21.65 -13.32 8.87
C LEU A 91 20.63 -13.80 9.91
N PRO A 92 20.19 -12.92 10.83
CA PRO A 92 19.09 -13.24 11.73
C PRO A 92 17.83 -13.63 10.95
N SER A 93 17.11 -14.66 11.42
CA SER A 93 15.94 -15.23 10.74
C SER A 93 14.88 -14.20 10.36
N LYS A 94 14.66 -13.19 11.21
CA LYS A 94 13.73 -12.08 10.96
C LYS A 94 14.15 -11.21 9.77
N VAL A 95 15.45 -10.96 9.62
CA VAL A 95 16.01 -10.18 8.50
C VAL A 95 15.87 -10.98 7.21
N GLN A 96 16.25 -12.26 7.22
CA GLN A 96 16.14 -13.13 6.06
C GLN A 96 14.70 -13.27 5.56
N ASN A 97 13.74 -13.44 6.48
CA ASN A 97 12.32 -13.52 6.14
C ASN A 97 11.78 -12.22 5.54
N THR A 98 12.28 -11.07 6.00
CA THR A 98 11.86 -9.75 5.50
C THR A 98 12.40 -9.51 4.09
N LEU A 99 13.68 -9.81 3.86
CA LEU A 99 14.31 -9.64 2.55
C LEU A 99 13.74 -10.62 1.51
N ALA A 100 13.33 -11.81 1.94
CA ALA A 100 12.68 -12.81 1.10
C ALA A 100 11.21 -12.48 0.73
N LEU A 101 10.65 -11.34 1.18
CA LEU A 101 9.36 -10.79 0.71
C LEU A 101 9.51 -10.03 -0.63
N GLY A 102 10.74 -9.65 -0.98
CA GLY A 102 11.09 -9.12 -2.29
C GLY A 102 10.89 -7.62 -2.51
N PRO A 103 11.21 -7.16 -3.73
CA PRO A 103 11.42 -5.75 -4.02
C PRO A 103 10.16 -4.86 -3.86
N LYS A 104 8.96 -5.45 -3.86
CA LYS A 104 7.70 -4.72 -3.62
C LYS A 104 7.52 -4.31 -2.15
N PHE A 105 8.25 -4.94 -1.23
CA PHE A 105 8.20 -4.68 0.21
C PHE A 105 9.47 -4.01 0.72
N SER A 106 10.45 -3.75 -0.15
CA SER A 106 11.57 -2.87 0.19
C SER A 106 11.10 -1.44 0.37
N ILE A 107 11.87 -0.70 1.17
CA ILE A 107 11.77 0.75 1.25
C ILE A 107 11.98 1.30 -0.18
N PRO A 108 11.06 2.10 -0.72
CA PRO A 108 11.25 2.72 -2.02
C PRO A 108 12.49 3.62 -1.93
N LEU A 109 13.54 3.24 -2.65
CA LEU A 109 14.75 4.02 -2.76
C LEU A 109 14.49 5.13 -3.79
N GLU A 110 14.62 6.38 -3.39
CA GLU A 110 14.76 7.46 -4.37
C GLU A 110 16.11 7.27 -5.08
N LYS A 111 16.22 7.66 -6.36
CA LYS A 111 17.48 7.52 -7.14
C LYS A 111 18.70 8.20 -6.49
N LYS A 112 18.50 8.99 -5.45
CA LYS A 112 19.52 9.71 -4.67
C LYS A 112 19.98 8.94 -3.43
N ASP A 113 19.27 7.89 -3.02
CA ASP A 113 19.47 7.22 -1.71
C ASP A 113 20.56 6.14 -1.74
N VAL A 114 20.91 5.61 -2.91
CA VAL A 114 22.01 4.66 -3.06
C VAL A 114 23.00 5.21 -4.07
N PRO A 115 24.16 5.73 -3.62
CA PRO A 115 25.20 6.21 -4.51
C PRO A 115 25.96 5.01 -5.08
N LEU A 116 25.32 4.25 -5.97
CA LEU A 116 25.88 3.04 -6.60
C LEU A 116 27.26 3.32 -7.22
N VAL A 117 27.44 4.49 -7.80
CA VAL A 117 28.73 4.92 -8.37
C VAL A 117 29.81 4.99 -7.29
N ASN A 118 29.52 5.60 -6.13
CA ASN A 118 30.49 5.68 -5.04
C ASN A 118 30.80 4.29 -4.48
N ILE A 119 29.79 3.43 -4.34
CA ILE A 119 29.98 2.05 -3.88
C ILE A 119 30.88 1.26 -4.85
N ILE A 120 30.66 1.41 -6.16
CA ILE A 120 31.48 0.76 -7.18
C ILE A 120 32.92 1.30 -7.13
N THR A 121 33.09 2.62 -7.06
CA THR A 121 34.41 3.25 -6.97
C THR A 121 35.15 2.85 -5.69
N ASP A 122 34.45 2.73 -4.57
CA ASP A 122 35.04 2.28 -3.30
C ASP A 122 35.51 0.83 -3.41
N VAL A 123 34.70 -0.07 -3.99
CA VAL A 123 35.08 -1.47 -4.21
C VAL A 123 36.27 -1.59 -5.18
N GLU A 124 36.25 -0.84 -6.28
CA GLU A 124 37.37 -0.79 -7.23
C GLU A 124 38.65 -0.28 -6.57
N SER A 125 38.55 0.75 -5.72
CA SER A 125 39.71 1.31 -5.01
C SER A 125 40.34 0.31 -4.03
N ILE A 126 39.51 -0.49 -3.35
CA ILE A 126 39.97 -1.53 -2.42
C ILE A 126 40.65 -2.65 -3.21
N SER A 127 40.04 -3.15 -4.29
CA SER A 127 40.63 -4.20 -5.12
C SER A 127 41.93 -3.77 -5.78
N LEU A 128 42.04 -2.52 -6.23
CA LEU A 128 43.28 -1.98 -6.81
C LEU A 128 44.38 -1.81 -5.75
N SER A 129 44.02 -1.47 -4.51
CA SER A 129 44.99 -1.34 -3.42
C SER A 129 45.63 -2.67 -3.00
N GLU A 130 44.89 -3.78 -3.09
CA GLU A 130 45.40 -5.13 -2.80
C GLU A 130 46.39 -5.62 -3.89
N GLU A 131 46.14 -5.30 -5.15
CA GLU A 131 47.05 -5.66 -6.27
C GLU A 131 48.40 -4.92 -6.19
N ASP A 132 48.40 -3.66 -5.73
CA ASP A 132 49.62 -2.86 -5.57
C ASP A 132 50.49 -3.32 -4.40
N GLU A 133 49.90 -3.79 -3.29
CA GLU A 133 50.64 -4.37 -2.16
C GLU A 133 51.32 -5.69 -2.56
N ASP A 134 50.63 -6.55 -3.30
CA ASP A 134 51.15 -7.83 -3.77
C ASP A 134 52.30 -7.67 -4.79
N GLN A 135 52.23 -6.63 -5.64
CA GLN A 135 53.32 -6.30 -6.57
C GLN A 135 54.53 -5.69 -5.86
N GLN A 136 54.34 -4.90 -4.80
CA GLN A 136 55.43 -4.35 -3.99
C GLN A 136 56.14 -5.42 -3.15
N LEU A 137 55.39 -6.39 -2.61
CA LEU A 137 55.93 -7.55 -1.90
C LEU A 137 56.75 -8.47 -2.84
N LYS A 138 56.29 -8.70 -4.07
CA LYS A 138 57.05 -9.44 -5.09
C LYS A 138 58.34 -8.71 -5.46
N LYS A 139 58.30 -7.39 -5.71
CA LYS A 139 59.51 -6.60 -6.03
C LYS A 139 60.54 -6.57 -4.90
N LYS A 140 60.12 -6.52 -3.62
CA LYS A 140 61.05 -6.59 -2.47
C LYS A 140 61.73 -7.96 -2.34
N ARG A 141 61.07 -9.06 -2.75
CA ARG A 141 61.64 -10.42 -2.71
C ARG A 141 62.69 -10.68 -3.79
N TYR A 142 62.73 -9.89 -4.87
CA TYR A 142 63.73 -10.00 -5.94
C TYR A 142 64.95 -9.06 -5.73
N MET A 143 64.99 -8.30 -4.64
CA MET A 143 66.09 -7.36 -4.29
C MET A 143 66.92 -7.81 -3.07
N HIS A 144 66.78 -9.06 -2.66
CA HIS A 144 67.67 -9.79 -1.73
C HIS A 144 68.02 -11.14 -2.36
#